data_AF-A0A0L6JGE5-F1
#
_entry.id   AF-A0A0L6JGE5-F1
#
_cell.length_a   1.000
_cell.length_b   1.000
_cell.length_c   1.000
_cell.angle_alpha   90.00
_cell.angle_beta   90.00
_cell.angle_gamma   90.00
#
_symmetry.space_group_name_H-M   'P 1'
#
loop_
_entity.id
_entity.type
_entity.pdbx_description
1 polymer ?
#
loop_
_entity_poly.entity_id
_entity_poly.type
_entity_poly.pdbx_seq_one_letter_code
_entity_poly.pdbx_strand_id
1 'polypeptide(L)' 'MSIIAFPSAASARSENRLTRPSLLRLWLQRIRTRRSLAALNPDQLRDAGIEPWRLRYEIQKPFWRG' A
#
# COMPACT_ATOMS: atom_id res chain seq x y z
N MET A 1 33.72 20.71 31.95
CA MET A 1 33.85 19.84 30.76
C MET A 1 32.47 19.39 30.34
N SER A 2 31.85 20.03 29.36
CA SER A 2 30.58 19.59 28.77
C SER A 2 30.69 19.76 27.26
N ILE A 3 30.87 18.66 26.55
CA ILE A 3 30.90 18.64 25.08
C ILE A 3 29.45 18.42 24.65
N ILE A 4 28.81 19.45 24.13
CA ILE A 4 27.49 19.33 23.49
C ILE A 4 27.73 18.61 22.16
N ALA A 5 27.36 17.34 22.09
CA ALA A 5 27.36 16.58 20.85
C ALA A 5 26.17 17.02 20.00
N PHE A 6 26.44 17.67 18.87
CA PHE A 6 25.42 17.96 17.86
C PHE A 6 24.98 16.65 17.18
N PRO A 7 23.68 16.39 17.01
CA PRO A 7 23.22 15.22 16.28
C PRO A 7 23.67 15.34 14.82
N SER A 8 24.54 14.43 14.40
CA SER A 8 24.99 14.31 13.02
C SER A 8 23.79 14.06 12.11
N ALA A 9 23.47 15.05 11.25
CA ALA A 9 22.40 15.00 10.25
C ALA A 9 22.57 13.87 9.21
N ALA A 10 23.65 13.08 9.29
CA ALA A 10 23.91 11.95 8.41
C ALA A 10 22.86 10.82 8.56
N SER A 11 22.27 10.63 9.74
CA SER A 11 21.30 9.54 9.95
C SER A 11 19.93 9.82 9.32
N ALA A 12 19.51 11.09 9.25
CA ALA A 12 18.20 11.47 8.72
C ALA A 12 18.08 11.29 7.19
N ARG A 13 19.20 11.19 6.46
CA ARG A 13 19.20 11.08 5.00
C ARG A 13 19.07 9.63 4.50
N SER A 14 19.15 8.64 5.39
CA SER A 14 19.07 7.22 5.03
C SER A 14 17.66 6.62 5.07
N GLU A 15 16.70 7.26 5.76
CA GLU A 15 15.36 6.68 5.98
C GLU A 15 14.40 6.82 4.79
N ASN A 16 14.71 7.68 3.80
CA ASN A 16 13.77 8.00 2.73
C ASN A 16 14.33 7.75 1.33
N ARG A 17 15.06 6.65 1.14
CA ARG A 17 15.10 6.02 -0.19
C ARG A 17 13.83 5.18 -0.34
N LEU A 18 12.67 5.84 -0.39
CA LEU A 18 11.46 5.21 -0.88
C LEU A 18 11.73 4.82 -2.33
N THR A 19 12.22 3.60 -2.54
CA THR A 19 12.44 3.00 -3.84
C THR A 19 11.08 2.99 -4.52
N ARG A 20 10.82 3.99 -5.37
CA ARG A 20 9.53 4.07 -6.07
C ARG A 20 9.40 2.78 -6.87
N PRO A 21 8.40 1.93 -6.58
CA PRO A 21 8.17 0.78 -7.42
C PRO A 21 7.96 1.27 -8.85
N SER A 22 8.52 0.56 -9.83
CA SER A 22 8.23 0.89 -11.22
C SER A 22 6.71 0.92 -11.43
N LEU A 23 6.24 1.83 -12.27
CA LEU A 23 4.81 2.02 -12.51
C LEU A 23 4.11 0.69 -12.88
N LEU A 24 4.81 -0.16 -13.64
CA LEU A 24 4.39 -1.52 -13.97
C LEU A 24 4.27 -2.44 -12.75
N ARG A 25 5.23 -2.41 -11.81
CA ARG A 25 5.14 -3.19 -10.56
C ARG A 25 3.94 -2.74 -9.72
N LEU A 26 3.70 -1.44 -9.63
CA LEU A 26 2.53 -0.90 -8.94
C LEU A 26 1.23 -1.38 -9.58
N TRP A 27 1.12 -1.33 -10.91
CA TRP A 27 -0.06 -1.81 -11.63
C TRP A 27 -0.27 -3.31 -11.45
N LEU A 28 0.78 -4.12 -11.55
CA LEU A 28 0.72 -5.56 -11.30
C LEU A 28 0.26 -5.86 -9.88
N GLN A 29 0.79 -5.15 -8.89
CA GLN A 29 0.37 -5.29 -7.50
C GLN A 29 -1.12 -4.96 -7.34
N ARG A 30 -1.59 -3.84 -7.91
CA ARG A 30 -3.01 -3.45 -7.88
C ARG A 30 -3.92 -4.49 -8.54
N ILE A 31 -3.52 -5.04 -9.68
CA ILE A 31 -4.28 -6.11 -10.36
C ILE A 31 -4.36 -7.35 -9.47
N ARG A 32 -3.24 -7.78 -8.86
CA ARG A 32 -3.20 -8.95 -7.98
C ARG A 32 -4.08 -8.76 -6.75
N THR A 33 -3.98 -7.61 -6.07
CA THR A 33 -4.81 -7.29 -4.90
C THR A 33 -6.29 -7.25 -5.25
N ARG A 34 -6.68 -6.70 -6.40
CA ARG A 34 -8.10 -6.68 -6.79
C ARG A 34 -8.61 -8.06 -7.19
N ARG A 35 -7.78 -8.91 -7.78
CA ARG A 35 -8.12 -10.32 -8.04
C ARG A 35 -8.30 -11.11 -6.74
N SER A 36 -7.42 -10.91 -5.75
CA SER A 36 -7.60 -11.56 -4.46
C SER A 36 -8.86 -11.08 -3.75
N LEU A 37 -9.16 -9.78 -3.82
CA LEU A 37 -10.41 -9.22 -3.30
C LEU A 37 -11.65 -9.78 -4.01
N ALA A 38 -11.62 -9.95 -5.34
CA ALA A 38 -12.71 -10.54 -6.10
C ALA A 38 -12.92 -12.04 -5.83
N ALA A 39 -11.88 -12.73 -5.34
CA ALA A 39 -11.94 -14.13 -4.97
C ALA A 39 -12.41 -14.37 -3.52
N LEU A 40 -12.60 -13.30 -2.73
CA LEU A 40 -13.11 -13.43 -1.35
C LEU A 40 -14.54 -13.97 -1.36
N ASN A 41 -14.78 -14.98 -0.53
CA ASN A 41 -16.13 -15.48 -0.29
C ASN A 41 -16.92 -14.45 0.55
N PRO A 42 -18.23 -14.25 0.32
CA PRO A 42 -19.11 -13.43 1.18
C PRO A 42 -18.94 -13.61 2.68
N ASP A 43 -18.65 -14.83 3.15
CA ASP A 43 -18.42 -15.08 4.58
C ASP A 43 -17.14 -14.41 5.08
N GLN A 44 -16.06 -14.46 4.30
CA GLN A 44 -14.80 -13.76 4.61
C GLN A 44 -14.96 -12.24 4.56
N LEU A 45 -15.84 -11.74 3.68
CA LEU A 45 -16.19 -10.31 3.63
C LEU A 45 -16.91 -9.86 4.90
N ARG A 46 -17.85 -10.69 5.40
CA ARG A 46 -18.54 -10.44 6.68
C ARG A 46 -17.56 -10.46 7.85
N ASP A 47 -16.67 -11.45 7.91
CA ASP A 47 -15.67 -11.57 8.98
C ASP A 47 -14.71 -10.38 8.99
N ALA A 48 -14.35 -9.85 7.82
CA ALA A 48 -13.53 -8.65 7.68
C ALA A 48 -14.29 -7.33 7.92
N GLY A 49 -15.60 -7.38 8.13
CA GLY A 49 -16.46 -6.19 8.23
C GLY A 49 -16.48 -5.35 6.95
N ILE A 50 -16.22 -5.96 5.79
CA ILE A 50 -16.17 -5.29 4.50
C ILE A 50 -17.52 -5.43 3.82
N GLU A 51 -18.15 -4.28 3.57
CA GLU A 51 -19.39 -4.21 2.83
C GLU A 51 -19.24 -4.71 1.38
N PRO A 52 -20.10 -5.64 0.90
CA PRO A 52 -19.99 -6.21 -0.45
C PRO A 52 -20.09 -5.16 -1.56
N TRP A 53 -20.91 -4.13 -1.39
CA TRP A 53 -21.04 -3.04 -2.37
C TRP A 53 -19.75 -2.23 -2.50
N ARG A 54 -19.03 -2.04 -1.39
CA ARG A 54 -17.75 -1.32 -1.35
C ARG A 54 -16.67 -2.13 -2.07
N LEU A 55 -16.67 -3.44 -1.91
CA LEU A 55 -15.78 -4.34 -2.66
C LEU A 55 -16.00 -4.22 -4.17
N ARG A 56 -17.26 -4.24 -4.62
CA ARG A 56 -17.59 -4.10 -6.05
C ARG A 56 -17.10 -2.78 -6.61
N TYR A 57 -17.23 -1.70 -5.84
CA TYR A 57 -16.69 -0.38 -6.22
C TYR A 57 -15.16 -0.41 -6.34
N GLU A 58 -14.45 -1.02 -5.39
CA GLU A 58 -12.98 -1.13 -5.42
C GLU A 58 -12.46 -1.98 -6.59
N ILE A 59 -13.15 -3.08 -6.93
CA ILE A 59 -12.78 -3.95 -8.06
C ILE A 59 -12.95 -3.22 -9.39
N GLN A 60 -13.97 -2.38 -9.53
CA GLN A 60 -14.25 -1.63 -10.76
C GLN A 60 -13.30 -0.46 -11.01
N LYS A 61 -12.53 -0.01 -10.02
CA LYS A 61 -11.56 1.07 -10.23
C LYS A 61 -10.55 0.66 -11.33
N PRO A 62 -10.12 1.54 -12.22
CA PRO A 62 -9.02 1.25 -13.15
C PRO A 62 -7.70 1.03 -12.37
N PHE A 63 -6.85 0.09 -12.81
CA PHE A 63 -5.60 -0.25 -12.09
C PHE A 63 -4.52 0.82 -12.26
N TRP A 64 -4.58 1.54 -13.39
CA TRP A 64 -3.64 2.59 -13.75
C TRP A 64 -3.89 3.92 -13.04
N ARG A 65 -5.09 4.11 -12.49
CA ARG A 65 -5.46 5.33 -11.77
C ARG A 65 -5.19 5.15 -10.28
N GLY A 66 -4.26 5.95 -9.75
CA GLY A 66 -4.04 6.08 -8.31
C GLY A 66 -5.05 7.02 -7.69
#